data_AF-A0A453NQJ0-F1
#
_entry.id   AF-A0A453NQJ0-F1
#
_cell.length_a   1.000
_cell.length_b   1.000
_cell.length_c   1.000
_cell.angle_alpha   90.00
_cell.angle_beta   90.00
_cell.angle_gamma   90.00
#
_symmetry.space_group_name_H-M   'P 1'
#
loop_
_entity.id
_entity.type
_entity.pdbx_description
1 polymer ?
#
loop_
_entity_poly.entity_id
_entity_poly.type
_entity_poly.pdbx_seq_one_letter_code
_entity_poly.pdbx_strand_id
1 'polypeptide(L)'
;ISVRQIILEQKTEETNDDPDIFAHQTIQSSVQNCSAAEIDLQDKELQQSEAALQECFNPPIVVPVSRPQEVEKARRDLPIIMMEQEIMEAIYENTVVILCGETGCGKTTQVPQFLYEAGFGTSNRAGRKGMIGITQPRRVAVLATSKRVSYELGLKLGKEVGFQVRHDKEVGSKCSIKFMTDGILLREIQVLYMFAFPGYSYQSILFNRSALS
;
A
#
# COMPACT_ATOMS: atom_id res chain seq x y z
N ILE A 1 0.42 13.51 -16.12
CA ILE A 1 0.94 13.00 -14.83
C ILE A 1 1.89 11.87 -15.17
N SER A 2 3.03 11.76 -14.49
CA SER A 2 4.03 10.72 -14.75
C SER A 2 4.25 9.92 -13.47
N VAL A 3 4.14 8.60 -13.59
CA VAL A 3 4.49 7.65 -12.55
C VAL A 3 5.93 7.21 -12.79
N ARG A 4 6.79 7.37 -11.78
CA ARG A 4 8.19 6.93 -11.82
C ARG A 4 8.45 5.96 -10.67
N GLN A 5 9.12 4.87 -10.97
CA GLN A 5 9.59 3.90 -9.99
C GLN A 5 10.97 4.32 -9.47
N ILE A 6 11.22 4.14 -8.17
CA ILE A 6 12.59 4.10 -7.65
C ILE A 6 13.05 2.66 -7.77
N ILE A 7 13.93 2.38 -8.73
CA ILE A 7 14.70 1.13 -8.71
C ILE A 7 15.73 1.31 -7.59
N LEU A 8 15.47 0.71 -6.43
CA LEU A 8 16.51 0.49 -5.44
C LEU A 8 17.39 -0.62 -6.00
N GLU A 9 18.43 -0.26 -6.75
CA GLU A 9 19.50 -1.18 -7.09
C GLU A 9 20.14 -1.64 -5.78
N GLN A 10 19.76 -2.84 -5.35
CA GLN A 10 20.50 -3.57 -4.33
C GLN A 10 21.86 -3.86 -4.96
N LYS A 11 22.88 -3.10 -4.55
CA LYS A 11 24.26 -3.38 -4.92
C LYS A 11 24.69 -4.65 -4.19
N THR A 12 24.39 -5.81 -4.76
CA THR A 12 25.06 -7.06 -4.39
C THR A 12 26.52 -6.93 -4.81
N GLU A 13 27.41 -6.83 -3.83
CA GLU A 13 28.84 -7.01 -4.03
C GLU A 13 29.07 -8.45 -4.52
N GLU A 14 29.49 -8.57 -5.77
CA GLU A 14 30.02 -9.80 -6.34
C GLU A 14 31.42 -10.06 -5.75
N THR A 15 31.59 -11.20 -5.09
CA THR A 15 32.91 -11.85 -5.00
C THR A 15 32.87 -13.06 -5.92
N ASN A 16 33.46 -12.91 -7.10
CA ASN A 16 33.80 -14.00 -8.00
C ASN A 16 35.17 -14.58 -7.61
N ASP A 17 35.26 -15.91 -7.72
CA ASP A 17 36.41 -16.79 -8.03
C ASP A 17 36.12 -18.14 -7.30
N ASP A 18 35.99 -19.33 -7.88
CA ASP A 18 35.97 -19.89 -9.24
C ASP A 18 35.64 -21.43 -9.08
N PRO A 19 35.70 -22.36 -10.07
CA PRO A 19 34.59 -23.25 -10.44
C PRO A 19 34.83 -24.78 -10.31
N ASP A 20 33.78 -25.60 -10.47
CA ASP A 20 33.84 -26.93 -11.15
C ASP A 20 32.40 -27.51 -11.33
N ILE A 21 31.86 -27.56 -12.56
CA ILE A 21 31.95 -28.60 -13.61
C ILE A 21 30.80 -29.64 -13.55
N PHE A 22 29.92 -29.52 -14.56
CA PHE A 22 29.17 -30.52 -15.33
C PHE A 22 28.45 -31.70 -14.64
N ALA A 23 27.14 -31.83 -14.91
CA ALA A 23 26.62 -32.91 -15.77
C ALA A 23 25.10 -32.75 -16.05
N HIS A 24 24.75 -32.65 -17.32
CA HIS A 24 23.42 -32.95 -17.86
C HIS A 24 23.60 -34.14 -18.82
N GLN A 25 22.87 -35.24 -18.61
CA GLN A 25 22.31 -36.15 -19.63
C GLN A 25 21.62 -37.34 -18.92
N THR A 26 20.29 -37.45 -19.03
CA THR A 26 19.55 -38.26 -20.03
C THR A 26 19.60 -39.77 -19.74
N ILE A 27 18.44 -40.39 -19.51
CA ILE A 27 17.91 -41.60 -20.20
C ILE A 27 16.66 -42.15 -19.47
N GLN A 28 15.55 -42.13 -20.22
CA GLN A 28 14.42 -43.06 -20.34
C GLN A 28 14.03 -44.08 -19.24
N SER A 29 12.75 -43.96 -18.87
CA SER A 29 11.71 -45.01 -18.70
C SER A 29 12.11 -46.45 -18.34
N SER A 30 11.55 -46.94 -17.23
CA SER A 30 11.11 -48.32 -17.10
C SER A 30 9.89 -48.40 -16.16
N VAL A 31 8.79 -48.92 -16.69
CA VAL A 31 7.57 -49.27 -15.96
C VAL A 31 7.71 -50.74 -15.54
N GLN A 32 7.55 -51.04 -14.25
CA GLN A 32 7.25 -52.39 -13.77
C GLN A 32 6.41 -52.35 -12.49
N ASN A 33 5.34 -53.14 -12.52
CA ASN A 33 4.14 -53.18 -11.66
C ASN A 33 4.33 -53.73 -10.24
N CYS A 34 3.21 -53.60 -9.47
CA CYS A 34 2.70 -54.41 -8.34
C CYS A 34 2.87 -53.75 -6.96
N SER A 35 1.92 -53.77 -6.03
CA SER A 35 0.52 -54.22 -5.98
C SER A 35 -0.12 -53.66 -4.70
N ALA A 36 -1.45 -53.61 -4.70
CA ALA A 36 -2.35 -53.24 -3.60
C ALA A 36 -1.96 -53.68 -2.17
N ALA A 37 -1.31 -52.79 -1.43
CA ALA A 37 -1.23 -52.64 0.03
C ALA A 37 -0.11 -51.59 0.22
N GLU A 38 -0.34 -50.35 0.68
CA GLU A 38 -0.96 -49.94 1.93
C GLU A 38 -1.48 -48.50 1.76
N ILE A 39 -2.76 -48.31 2.06
CA ILE A 39 -3.56 -47.11 1.78
C ILE A 39 -3.46 -46.05 2.89
N ASP A 40 -2.51 -46.15 3.83
CA ASP A 40 -2.53 -45.34 5.07
C ASP A 40 -1.55 -44.14 5.08
N LEU A 41 -0.97 -43.78 3.94
CA LEU A 41 -0.01 -42.66 3.82
C LEU A 41 -0.43 -41.59 2.79
N GLN A 42 -1.48 -41.82 2.00
CA GLN A 42 -1.90 -40.85 0.96
C GLN A 42 -2.84 -39.74 1.44
N ASP A 43 -3.46 -39.84 2.62
CA ASP A 43 -4.41 -38.81 3.09
C ASP A 43 -3.73 -37.55 3.63
N LYS A 44 -2.41 -37.58 3.90
CA LYS A 44 -1.66 -36.39 4.38
C LYS A 44 -1.10 -35.51 3.26
N GLU A 45 -0.83 -36.07 2.09
CA GLU A 45 -0.26 -35.30 0.96
C GLU A 45 -1.33 -34.57 0.14
N LEU A 46 -2.58 -35.02 0.18
CA LEU A 46 -3.70 -34.33 -0.48
C LEU A 46 -4.23 -33.11 0.31
N GLN A 47 -4.05 -33.07 1.63
CA GLN A 47 -4.46 -31.91 2.44
C GLN A 47 -3.43 -30.77 2.46
N GLN A 48 -2.16 -31.05 2.16
CA GLN A 48 -1.11 -30.03 2.14
C GLN A 48 -1.07 -29.24 0.82
N SER A 49 -1.55 -29.80 -0.29
CA SER A 49 -1.63 -29.10 -1.58
C SER A 49 -2.84 -28.16 -1.68
N GLU A 50 -3.95 -28.46 -1.01
CA GLU A 50 -5.09 -27.53 -0.91
C GLU A 50 -4.79 -26.32 -0.01
N ALA A 51 -4.03 -26.51 1.08
CA ALA A 51 -3.61 -25.40 1.94
C ALA A 51 -2.60 -24.45 1.25
N ALA A 52 -1.75 -24.97 0.36
CA ALA A 52 -0.79 -24.17 -0.40
C ALA A 52 -1.42 -23.39 -1.58
N LEU A 53 -2.55 -23.86 -2.11
CA LEU A 53 -3.32 -23.14 -3.13
C LEU A 53 -4.33 -22.13 -2.55
N GLN A 54 -4.49 -22.11 -1.24
CA GLN A 54 -5.34 -21.15 -0.53
C GLN A 54 -4.58 -19.86 -0.13
N GLU A 55 -3.37 -19.66 -0.65
CA GLU A 55 -2.55 -18.45 -0.47
C GLU A 55 -2.68 -17.42 -1.61
N CYS A 56 -3.55 -17.63 -2.62
CA CYS A 56 -3.53 -16.79 -3.82
C CYS A 56 -4.88 -16.21 -4.31
N PHE A 57 -5.98 -16.32 -3.56
CA PHE A 57 -7.24 -15.68 -3.98
C PHE A 57 -7.98 -14.98 -2.84
N ASN A 58 -7.38 -13.90 -2.32
CA ASN A 58 -8.14 -12.97 -1.50
C ASN A 58 -8.74 -11.87 -2.41
N PRO A 59 -10.08 -11.75 -2.50
CA PRO A 59 -10.72 -10.80 -3.40
C PRO A 59 -10.27 -9.36 -3.08
N PRO A 60 -10.19 -8.48 -4.09
CA PRO A 60 -9.89 -7.07 -3.87
C PRO A 60 -10.97 -6.46 -2.98
N ILE A 61 -10.57 -5.98 -1.79
CA ILE A 61 -11.48 -5.24 -0.91
C ILE A 61 -11.66 -3.87 -1.54
N VAL A 62 -12.88 -3.60 -2.00
CA VAL A 62 -13.30 -2.27 -2.43
C VAL A 62 -14.15 -1.67 -1.32
N VAL A 63 -13.73 -0.53 -0.78
CA VAL A 63 -14.52 0.23 0.18
C VAL A 63 -15.52 1.08 -0.60
N PRO A 64 -16.83 0.81 -0.53
CA PRO A 64 -17.81 1.64 -1.23
C PRO A 64 -17.86 3.03 -0.59
N VAL A 65 -17.77 4.07 -1.41
CA VAL A 65 -17.82 5.47 -0.99
C VAL A 65 -19.00 6.15 -1.68
N SER A 66 -19.89 6.77 -0.91
CA SER A 66 -21.00 7.57 -1.43
C SER A 66 -20.63 9.05 -1.44
N ARG A 67 -20.66 9.67 -2.63
CA ARG A 67 -20.18 11.03 -2.85
C ARG A 67 -21.30 11.98 -3.26
N PRO A 68 -21.23 13.27 -2.90
CA PRO A 68 -22.13 14.28 -3.46
C PRO A 68 -21.99 14.37 -4.99
N GLN A 69 -23.09 14.58 -5.72
CA GLN A 69 -23.09 14.64 -7.19
C GLN A 69 -22.15 15.74 -7.74
N GLU A 70 -22.08 16.89 -7.07
CA GLU A 70 -21.19 17.99 -7.45
C GLU A 70 -19.71 17.59 -7.35
N VAL A 71 -19.36 16.82 -6.33
CA VAL A 71 -18.00 16.29 -6.12
C VAL A 71 -17.66 15.29 -7.23
N GLU A 72 -18.57 14.36 -7.55
CA GLU A 72 -18.32 13.41 -8.63
C GLU A 72 -18.08 14.11 -9.96
N LYS A 73 -18.89 15.12 -10.29
CA LYS A 73 -18.72 15.90 -11.52
C LYS A 73 -17.36 16.59 -11.56
N ALA A 74 -16.99 17.31 -10.51
CA ALA A 74 -15.70 18.01 -10.44
C ALA A 74 -14.50 17.06 -10.44
N ARG A 75 -14.63 15.86 -9.85
CA ARG A 75 -13.57 14.85 -9.85
C ARG A 75 -13.32 14.30 -11.25
N ARG A 76 -14.36 14.04 -12.05
CA ARG A 76 -14.24 13.50 -13.42
C ARG A 76 -13.34 14.36 -14.32
N ASP A 77 -13.29 15.66 -14.08
CA ASP A 77 -12.48 16.60 -14.86
C ASP A 77 -11.01 16.64 -14.42
N LEU A 78 -10.63 16.00 -13.30
CA LEU A 78 -9.25 15.99 -12.82
C LEU A 78 -8.40 14.99 -13.62
N PRO A 79 -7.26 15.41 -14.19
CA PRO A 79 -6.40 14.52 -14.98
C PRO A 79 -5.92 13.27 -14.24
N ILE A 80 -5.83 13.31 -12.91
CA ILE A 80 -5.40 12.16 -12.12
C ILE A 80 -6.40 11.02 -12.07
N ILE A 81 -7.70 11.28 -12.27
CA ILE A 81 -8.71 10.22 -12.28
C ILE A 81 -8.47 9.26 -13.45
N MET A 82 -8.05 9.77 -14.61
CA MET A 82 -7.75 8.94 -15.79
C MET A 82 -6.55 8.01 -15.57
N MET A 83 -5.72 8.31 -14.58
CA MET A 83 -4.49 7.58 -14.25
C MET A 83 -4.66 6.67 -13.01
N GLU A 84 -5.88 6.54 -12.47
CA GLU A 84 -6.13 5.84 -11.21
C GLU A 84 -5.61 4.39 -11.24
N GLN A 85 -5.90 3.66 -12.31
CA GLN A 85 -5.47 2.27 -12.45
C GLN A 85 -3.94 2.15 -12.48
N GLU A 86 -3.26 2.91 -13.33
CA GLU A 86 -1.79 2.90 -13.45
C GLU A 86 -1.11 3.27 -12.12
N ILE A 87 -1.68 4.23 -11.38
CA ILE A 87 -1.19 4.62 -10.05
C ILE A 87 -1.33 3.47 -9.07
N MET A 88 -2.49 2.81 -9.03
CA MET A 88 -2.75 1.74 -8.07
C MET A 88 -1.93 0.49 -8.39
N GLU A 89 -1.78 0.13 -9.66
CA GLU A 89 -0.88 -0.94 -10.11
C GLU A 89 0.56 -0.67 -9.68
N ALA A 90 1.07 0.54 -9.95
CA ALA A 90 2.42 0.90 -9.52
C ALA A 90 2.60 0.82 -8.01
N ILE A 91 1.59 1.19 -7.21
CA ILE A 91 1.62 1.09 -5.74
C ILE A 91 1.57 -0.37 -5.26
N TYR A 92 0.89 -1.26 -6.00
CA TYR A 92 0.87 -2.68 -5.65
C TYR A 92 2.17 -3.40 -5.98
N GLU A 93 2.82 -3.02 -7.08
CA GLU A 93 4.06 -3.64 -7.53
C GLU A 93 5.30 -3.10 -6.81
N ASN A 94 5.22 -1.87 -6.27
CA ASN A 94 6.39 -1.17 -5.75
C ASN A 94 6.20 -0.68 -4.31
N THR A 95 7.23 -0.87 -3.49
CA THR A 95 7.29 -0.30 -2.14
C THR A 95 7.36 1.23 -2.16
N VAL A 96 7.98 1.83 -3.17
CA VAL A 96 8.11 3.29 -3.31
C VAL A 96 7.78 3.74 -4.74
N VAL A 97 6.84 4.68 -4.83
CA VAL A 97 6.37 5.27 -6.09
C VAL A 97 6.51 6.78 -6.02
N ILE A 98 7.10 7.38 -7.06
CA ILE A 98 7.16 8.84 -7.24
C ILE A 98 6.09 9.24 -8.26
N LEU A 99 5.16 10.08 -7.84
CA LEU A 99 4.13 10.64 -8.70
C LEU A 99 4.39 12.11 -8.99
N CYS A 100 4.64 12.41 -10.27
CA CYS A 100 4.91 13.76 -10.76
C CYS A 100 3.71 14.30 -11.56
N GLY A 101 3.37 15.56 -11.36
CA GLY A 101 2.36 16.24 -12.17
C GLY A 101 2.19 17.69 -11.75
N GLU A 102 1.54 18.49 -12.59
CA GLU A 102 1.33 19.92 -12.33
C GLU A 102 0.44 20.18 -11.11
N THR A 103 0.50 21.40 -10.59
CA THR A 103 -0.42 21.84 -9.52
C THR A 103 -1.85 21.85 -10.06
N GLY A 104 -2.82 21.45 -9.23
CA GLY A 104 -4.22 21.38 -9.65
C GLY A 104 -4.64 20.07 -10.32
N CYS A 105 -3.71 19.17 -10.66
CA CYS A 105 -4.09 17.89 -11.27
C CYS A 105 -4.75 16.88 -10.31
N GLY A 106 -4.81 17.18 -9.00
CA GLY A 106 -5.55 16.40 -8.01
C GLY A 106 -4.74 15.43 -7.13
N LYS A 107 -3.40 15.36 -7.25
CA LYS A 107 -2.53 14.43 -6.48
C LYS A 107 -2.86 14.36 -4.98
N THR A 108 -2.75 15.49 -4.30
CA THR A 108 -2.87 15.57 -2.83
C THR A 108 -4.27 15.22 -2.32
N THR A 109 -5.30 15.39 -3.15
CA THR A 109 -6.69 15.10 -2.78
C THR A 109 -7.16 13.71 -3.23
N GLN A 110 -6.72 13.22 -4.39
CA GLN A 110 -7.26 12.00 -5.00
C GLN A 110 -6.47 10.74 -4.66
N VAL A 111 -5.13 10.80 -4.57
CA VAL A 111 -4.31 9.61 -4.23
C VAL A 111 -4.72 8.99 -2.89
N PRO A 112 -4.98 9.77 -1.81
CA PRO A 112 -5.46 9.19 -0.55
C PRO A 112 -6.82 8.50 -0.68
N GLN A 113 -7.68 8.96 -1.59
CA GLN A 113 -8.99 8.37 -1.83
C GLN A 113 -8.85 7.03 -2.55
N PHE A 114 -8.02 6.95 -3.60
CA PHE A 114 -7.74 5.71 -4.30
C PHE A 114 -7.22 4.63 -3.35
N LEU A 115 -6.28 5.00 -2.47
CA LEU A 115 -5.76 4.11 -1.42
C LEU A 115 -6.88 3.64 -0.47
N TYR A 116 -7.72 4.57 -0.01
CA TYR A 116 -8.81 4.22 0.89
C TYR A 116 -9.85 3.29 0.23
N GLU A 117 -10.24 3.59 -1.01
CA GLU A 117 -11.16 2.78 -1.82
C GLU A 117 -10.60 1.39 -2.10
N ALA A 118 -9.29 1.27 -2.28
CA ALA A 118 -8.55 0.02 -2.40
C ALA A 118 -8.34 -0.74 -1.07
N GLY A 119 -8.94 -0.24 0.03
CA GLY A 119 -8.95 -0.88 1.34
C GLY A 119 -7.72 -0.63 2.20
N PHE A 120 -6.80 0.27 1.81
CA PHE A 120 -5.69 0.66 2.67
C PHE A 120 -6.21 1.40 3.92
N GLY A 121 -5.63 1.09 5.08
CA GLY A 121 -6.03 1.71 6.34
C GLY A 121 -7.32 1.14 6.95
N THR A 122 -7.82 0.03 6.43
CA THR A 122 -8.96 -0.71 7.00
C THR A 122 -8.48 -1.95 7.75
N SER A 123 -9.14 -2.30 8.85
CA SER A 123 -8.73 -3.39 9.75
C SER A 123 -8.97 -4.80 9.21
N ASN A 124 -9.51 -4.94 8.00
CA ASN A 124 -10.07 -6.19 7.49
C ASN A 124 -9.04 -7.12 6.81
N ARG A 125 -7.73 -6.81 6.82
CA ARG A 125 -6.69 -7.68 6.24
C ARG A 125 -5.40 -7.67 7.07
N ALA A 126 -4.81 -8.84 7.28
CA ALA A 126 -3.54 -9.01 8.00
C ALA A 126 -2.34 -8.27 7.35
N GLY A 127 -2.40 -7.97 6.04
CA GLY A 127 -1.35 -7.26 5.31
C GLY A 127 -1.61 -5.78 4.97
N ARG A 128 -2.79 -5.21 5.30
CA ARG A 128 -3.12 -3.78 5.04
C ARG A 128 -3.52 -3.03 6.31
N LYS A 129 -3.13 -3.59 7.45
CA LYS A 129 -3.35 -3.00 8.77
C LYS A 129 -2.46 -1.77 8.89
N GLY A 130 -3.06 -0.60 9.07
CA GLY A 130 -2.30 0.65 9.13
C GLY A 130 -3.19 1.87 9.01
N MET A 131 -2.57 3.01 8.76
CA MET A 131 -3.23 4.29 8.52
C MET A 131 -2.49 4.96 7.35
N ILE A 132 -3.24 5.52 6.40
CA ILE A 132 -2.68 6.29 5.30
C ILE A 132 -2.23 7.64 5.87
N GLY A 133 -0.93 7.84 5.99
CA GLY A 133 -0.33 9.10 6.46
C GLY A 133 0.02 10.02 5.30
N ILE A 134 -0.53 11.24 5.29
CA ILE A 134 -0.19 12.25 4.29
C ILE A 134 0.48 13.42 5.00
N THR A 135 1.70 13.77 4.60
CA THR A 135 2.34 14.97 5.12
C THR A 135 2.09 16.18 4.22
N GLN A 136 2.03 17.36 4.84
CA GLN A 136 2.06 18.65 4.15
C GLN A 136 2.98 19.61 4.92
N PRO A 137 3.81 20.41 4.22
CA PRO A 137 4.79 21.28 4.87
C PRO A 137 4.14 22.44 5.65
N ARG A 138 2.88 22.79 5.34
CA ARG A 138 2.17 23.93 5.94
C ARG A 138 0.95 23.46 6.73
N ARG A 139 0.78 23.97 7.96
CA ARG A 139 -0.38 23.68 8.83
C ARG A 139 -1.72 23.96 8.15
N VAL A 140 -1.83 25.09 7.45
CA VAL A 140 -3.05 25.47 6.71
C VAL A 140 -3.39 24.47 5.59
N ALA A 141 -2.39 23.86 4.97
CA ALA A 141 -2.60 22.85 3.93
C ALA A 141 -3.11 21.54 4.53
N VAL A 142 -2.63 21.13 5.71
CA VAL A 142 -3.14 19.96 6.45
C VAL A 142 -4.62 20.12 6.76
N LEU A 143 -5.00 21.25 7.34
CA LEU A 143 -6.38 21.55 7.73
C LEU A 143 -7.31 21.64 6.51
N ALA A 144 -6.89 22.36 5.46
CA ALA A 144 -7.71 22.52 4.27
C ALA A 144 -7.90 21.20 3.51
N THR A 145 -6.83 20.42 3.36
CA THR A 145 -6.88 19.15 2.61
C THR A 145 -7.67 18.08 3.35
N SER A 146 -7.50 17.95 4.68
CA SER A 146 -8.26 16.98 5.48
C SER A 146 -9.76 17.25 5.42
N LYS A 147 -10.18 18.51 5.62
CA LYS A 147 -11.58 18.93 5.46
C LYS A 147 -12.11 18.64 4.07
N ARG A 148 -11.33 18.96 3.04
CA ARG A 148 -11.71 18.71 1.64
C ARG A 148 -11.87 17.22 1.35
N VAL A 149 -10.91 16.38 1.70
CA VAL A 149 -10.97 14.93 1.44
C VAL A 149 -12.09 14.26 2.26
N SER A 150 -12.30 14.70 3.50
CA SER A 150 -13.44 14.24 4.30
C SER A 150 -14.77 14.52 3.61
N TYR A 151 -14.95 15.74 3.10
CA TYR A 151 -16.14 16.14 2.34
C TYR A 151 -16.27 15.36 1.02
N GLU A 152 -15.18 15.22 0.26
CA GLU A 152 -15.19 14.51 -1.03
C GLU A 152 -15.52 13.02 -0.89
N LEU A 153 -15.17 12.39 0.24
CA LEU A 153 -15.50 11.00 0.56
C LEU A 153 -16.87 10.83 1.24
N GLY A 154 -17.58 11.93 1.58
CA GLY A 154 -18.81 11.83 2.38
C GLY A 154 -18.58 11.27 3.79
N LEU A 155 -17.35 11.36 4.32
CA LEU A 155 -16.96 10.85 5.64
C LEU A 155 -16.89 11.97 6.66
N LYS A 156 -16.99 11.61 7.94
CA LYS A 156 -16.90 12.58 9.04
C LYS A 156 -15.45 12.83 9.43
N LEU A 157 -15.05 14.11 9.49
CA LEU A 157 -13.75 14.51 10.01
C LEU A 157 -13.61 14.08 11.47
N GLY A 158 -12.43 13.63 11.85
CA GLY A 158 -12.13 13.09 13.17
C GLY A 158 -12.55 11.64 13.37
N LYS A 159 -13.18 10.98 12.38
CA LYS A 159 -13.53 9.55 12.45
C LYS A 159 -12.67 8.73 11.50
N GLU A 160 -13.02 8.63 10.22
CA GLU A 160 -12.24 7.91 9.20
C GLU A 160 -11.13 8.78 8.59
N VAL A 161 -11.38 10.08 8.46
CA VAL A 161 -10.39 11.08 8.01
C VAL A 161 -10.05 11.99 9.18
N GLY A 162 -8.77 12.18 9.47
CA GLY A 162 -8.30 13.01 10.57
C GLY A 162 -7.10 13.87 10.19
N PHE A 163 -6.73 14.77 11.11
CA PHE A 163 -5.52 15.56 10.97
C PHE A 163 -4.77 15.77 12.29
N GLN A 164 -3.48 16.05 12.18
CA GLN A 164 -2.64 16.39 13.34
C GLN A 164 -1.58 17.42 12.97
N VAL A 165 -1.57 18.53 13.69
CA VAL A 165 -0.53 19.56 13.67
C VAL A 165 -0.05 19.83 15.09
N ARG A 166 1.01 20.63 15.27
CA ARG A 166 1.70 20.78 16.57
C ARG A 166 0.78 21.05 17.77
N HIS A 167 -0.25 21.88 17.61
CA HIS A 167 -1.11 22.35 18.69
C HIS A 167 -2.59 22.02 18.47
N ASP A 168 -2.90 21.16 17.49
CA ASP A 168 -4.28 20.84 17.12
C ASP A 168 -4.34 19.44 16.51
N LYS A 169 -5.33 18.65 16.92
CA LYS A 169 -5.45 17.23 16.58
C LYS A 169 -6.91 16.81 16.57
N GLU A 170 -7.34 16.22 15.46
CA GLU A 170 -8.65 15.61 15.32
C GLU A 170 -8.48 14.25 14.62
N VAL A 171 -8.22 13.20 15.41
CA VAL A 171 -7.94 11.84 14.93
C VAL A 171 -8.69 10.85 15.80
N GLY A 172 -9.63 10.12 15.22
CA GLY A 172 -10.42 9.09 15.90
C GLY A 172 -9.73 7.72 15.95
N SER A 173 -10.29 6.81 16.75
CA SER A 173 -9.79 5.43 16.87
C SER A 173 -9.93 4.61 15.58
N LYS A 174 -10.83 5.00 14.68
CA LYS A 174 -11.08 4.38 13.38
C LYS A 174 -10.51 5.18 12.21
N CYS A 175 -9.51 6.02 12.47
CA CYS A 175 -8.90 6.87 11.45
C CYS A 175 -8.12 6.03 10.45
N SER A 176 -8.54 6.06 9.19
CA SER A 176 -7.88 5.40 8.07
C SER A 176 -6.98 6.36 7.30
N ILE A 177 -7.32 7.65 7.25
CA ILE A 177 -6.56 8.69 6.53
C ILE A 177 -6.18 9.80 7.50
N LYS A 178 -4.88 10.06 7.69
CA LYS A 178 -4.38 11.11 8.57
C LYS A 178 -3.49 12.09 7.83
N PHE A 179 -3.94 13.35 7.80
CA PHE A 179 -3.12 14.46 7.32
C PHE A 179 -2.29 15.05 8.45
N MET A 180 -1.01 15.32 8.22
CA MET A 180 -0.14 15.85 9.25
C MET A 180 0.94 16.77 8.71
N THR A 181 1.58 17.54 9.58
CA THR A 181 2.81 18.25 9.20
C THR A 181 4.02 17.32 9.30
N ASP A 182 5.08 17.59 8.54
CA ASP A 182 6.32 16.80 8.58
C ASP A 182 6.87 16.66 10.01
N GLY A 183 6.83 17.74 10.80
CA GLY A 183 7.26 17.71 12.20
C GLY A 183 6.42 16.81 13.13
N ILE A 184 5.17 16.51 12.77
CA ILE A 184 4.35 15.53 13.50
C ILE A 184 4.81 14.12 13.15
N LEU A 185 5.02 13.84 11.86
CA LEU A 185 5.54 12.55 11.42
C LEU A 185 6.90 12.25 12.05
N LEU A 186 7.84 13.22 12.00
CA LEU A 186 9.17 13.05 12.60
C LEU A 186 9.10 12.74 14.10
N ARG A 187 8.19 13.40 14.84
CA ARG A 187 7.97 13.12 16.26
C ARG A 187 7.41 11.72 16.48
N GLU A 188 6.44 11.30 15.68
CA GLU A 188 5.86 9.95 15.76
C GLU A 188 6.91 8.89 15.46
N ILE A 189 7.76 9.10 14.46
CA ILE A 189 8.89 8.22 14.16
C ILE A 189 9.88 8.16 15.32
N GLN A 190 10.28 9.29 15.92
CA GLN A 190 11.18 9.31 17.08
C GLN A 190 10.60 8.54 18.28
N VAL A 191 9.31 8.76 18.57
CA VAL A 191 8.58 8.03 19.61
C VAL A 191 8.55 6.54 19.28
N LEU A 192 8.23 6.17 18.04
CA LEU A 192 8.22 4.77 17.59
C LEU A 192 9.60 4.12 17.75
N TYR A 193 10.69 4.77 17.34
CA TYR A 193 12.04 4.24 17.55
C TYR A 193 12.38 4.08 19.04
N MET A 194 11.92 5.00 19.89
CA MET A 194 12.11 4.90 21.34
C MET A 194 11.31 3.75 21.97
N PHE A 195 10.17 3.38 21.38
CA PHE A 195 9.28 2.32 21.87
C PHE A 195 9.34 1.02 21.06
N ALA A 196 10.14 0.95 19.99
CA ALA A 196 10.29 -0.23 19.14
C ALA A 196 11.22 -1.27 19.80
N PHE A 197 10.65 -1.95 20.80
CA PHE A 197 10.78 -3.40 20.93
C PHE A 197 9.80 -4.06 19.93
N PRO A 198 10.06 -5.29 19.45
CA PRO A 198 9.70 -5.73 18.09
C PRO A 198 8.19 -5.93 17.89
N GLY A 199 7.62 -5.43 16.79
CA GLY A 199 6.28 -5.87 16.35
C GLY A 199 5.46 -5.03 15.35
N TYR A 200 5.86 -3.83 14.92
CA TYR A 200 5.01 -2.98 14.05
C TYR A 200 5.60 -2.79 12.64
N SER A 201 4.93 -3.39 11.65
CA SER A 201 5.17 -3.14 10.21
C SER A 201 4.35 -1.92 9.76
N TYR A 202 5.03 -0.87 9.29
CA TYR A 202 4.40 0.30 8.67
C TYR A 202 4.72 0.31 7.17
N GLN A 203 3.71 0.22 6.32
CA GLN A 203 3.83 0.60 4.91
C GLN A 203 3.70 2.12 4.80
N SER A 204 4.82 2.82 4.60
CA SER A 204 4.88 4.27 4.46
C SER A 204 4.84 4.69 2.99
N ILE A 205 3.72 5.28 2.55
CA ILE A 205 3.65 6.06 1.30
C ILE A 205 3.82 7.53 1.69
N LEU A 206 5.03 8.06 1.52
CA LEU A 206 5.35 9.46 1.84
C LEU A 206 5.29 10.32 0.56
N PHE A 207 4.26 11.16 0.44
CA PHE A 207 4.14 12.09 -0.68
C PHE A 207 4.84 13.42 -0.34
N ASN A 208 6.11 13.56 -0.74
CA ASN A 208 6.87 14.79 -0.52
C ASN A 208 6.48 15.87 -1.54
N ARG A 209 6.12 17.06 -1.03
CA ARG A 209 5.83 18.26 -1.82
C ARG A 209 7.12 19.07 -1.96
N SER A 210 7.86 18.87 -3.05
CA SER A 210 8.86 19.84 -3.48
C SER A 210 8.18 20.99 -4.21
N ALA A 211 8.09 22.13 -3.55
CA ALA A 211 7.77 23.39 -4.18
C ALA A 211 8.96 23.82 -5.06
N LEU A 212 8.73 23.93 -6.37
CA LEU A 212 9.52 24.76 -7.27
C LEU A 212 8.61 25.89 -7.74
N SER A 213 8.79 27.06 -7.14
CA SER A 213 8.64 28.38 -7.75
C SER A 213 9.56 29.33 -7.00
#